data_AF-A0A4Y1ZH42-F1
#
_entry.id   AF-A0A4Y1ZH42-F1
#
_cell.length_a   1.000
_cell.length_b   1.000
_cell.length_c   1.000
_cell.angle_alpha   90.00
_cell.angle_beta   90.00
_cell.angle_gamma   90.00
#
_symmetry.space_group_name_H-M   'P 1'
#
loop_
_entity.id
_entity.type
_entity.pdbx_description
1 polymer ?
#
loop_
_entity_poly.entity_id
_entity_poly.type
_entity_poly.pdbx_seq_one_letter_code
_entity_poly.pdbx_strand_id
1 'polypeptide(L)'
;MPDGGYLYTDAKERIELERDPSYYRFDALLKQMDLGSVSAEPLFQQNEHYLDTCGLHAMARATQRILSSIDYARVRAVRNANFRFLHEHIGKYNQLQADFRDVNGPLCYPFLIDRGSQLKQVLIEQGIYTDDFWEETASRIPADRFEHHLAENLAALPIDQRYGQAEMQVIAQVVQKFIRR
;
A
#
# COMPACT_ATOMS: atom_id res chain seq x y z
N MET A 1 -7.06 3.62 9.28
CA MET A 1 -8.49 3.81 9.62
C MET A 1 -8.81 2.92 10.81
N PRO A 2 -9.74 3.29 11.71
CA PRO A 2 -9.98 2.52 12.93
C PRO A 2 -10.85 1.27 12.75
N ASP A 3 -11.61 1.13 11.65
CA ASP A 3 -12.50 -0.03 11.37
C ASP A 3 -12.05 -0.87 10.17
N GLY A 4 -10.83 -0.70 9.70
CA GLY A 4 -10.39 -1.33 8.45
C GLY A 4 -10.98 -0.67 7.21
N GLY A 5 -11.66 -1.45 6.35
CA GLY A 5 -12.05 -1.06 4.99
C GLY A 5 -13.49 -1.40 4.60
N TYR A 6 -13.89 -0.99 3.39
CA TYR A 6 -15.16 -1.38 2.80
C TYR A 6 -15.05 -2.76 2.14
N LEU A 7 -16.05 -3.62 2.41
CA LEU A 7 -16.29 -4.81 1.61
C LEU A 7 -17.12 -4.41 0.38
N TYR A 8 -16.56 -4.63 -0.82
CA TYR A 8 -17.27 -4.52 -2.09
C TYR A 8 -17.48 -5.93 -2.65
N THR A 9 -18.72 -6.29 -2.96
CA THR A 9 -19.09 -7.64 -3.44
C THR A 9 -20.36 -7.58 -4.28
N ASP A 10 -20.49 -8.51 -5.23
CA ASP A 10 -21.71 -8.73 -6.03
C ASP A 10 -22.73 -9.62 -5.30
N ALA A 11 -22.39 -10.12 -4.11
CA ALA A 11 -23.31 -10.86 -3.27
C ALA A 11 -24.56 -10.01 -2.95
N LYS A 12 -25.73 -10.56 -3.23
CA LYS A 12 -27.01 -9.87 -3.01
C LYS A 12 -27.51 -9.98 -1.58
N GLU A 13 -27.07 -11.02 -0.87
CA GLU A 13 -27.44 -11.26 0.51
C GLU A 13 -26.77 -10.21 1.40
N ARG A 14 -27.59 -9.51 2.19
CA ARG A 14 -27.09 -8.56 3.18
C ARG A 14 -27.04 -9.25 4.53
N ILE A 15 -25.85 -9.29 5.10
CA ILE A 15 -25.65 -9.70 6.48
C ILE A 15 -25.96 -8.48 7.35
N GLU A 16 -26.93 -8.61 8.26
CA GLU A 16 -27.14 -7.61 9.30
C GLU A 16 -26.07 -7.81 10.38
N LEU A 17 -25.21 -6.82 10.53
CA LEU A 17 -24.14 -6.81 11.51
C LEU A 17 -24.42 -5.73 12.56
N GLU A 18 -24.17 -6.05 13.81
CA GLU A 18 -24.15 -5.05 14.87
C GLU A 18 -23.06 -4.02 14.58
N ARG A 19 -23.34 -2.76 14.90
CA ARG A 19 -22.40 -1.68 14.65
C ARG A 19 -21.48 -1.51 15.84
N ASP A 20 -20.19 -1.59 15.59
CA ASP A 20 -19.18 -1.31 16.61
C ASP A 20 -18.77 0.17 16.57
N PRO A 21 -18.93 0.94 17.67
CA PRO A 21 -18.37 2.28 17.78
C PRO A 21 -16.85 2.23 17.74
N SER A 22 -16.20 3.12 16.99
CA SER A 22 -14.74 3.06 16.80
C SER A 22 -13.95 4.16 17.47
N TYR A 23 -14.61 5.05 18.22
CA TYR A 23 -14.02 6.26 18.79
C TYR A 23 -12.79 5.95 19.66
N TYR A 24 -12.78 4.82 20.36
CA TYR A 24 -11.68 4.41 21.24
C TYR A 24 -10.45 3.94 20.46
N ARG A 25 -10.59 3.53 19.19
CA ARG A 25 -9.45 3.17 18.32
C ARG A 25 -8.84 4.37 17.58
N PHE A 26 -9.45 5.55 17.67
CA PHE A 26 -8.88 6.77 17.08
C PHE A 26 -7.69 7.32 17.87
N ASP A 27 -7.52 6.90 19.13
CA ASP A 27 -6.44 7.35 19.98
C ASP A 27 -5.05 7.07 19.37
N ALA A 28 -4.84 5.89 18.77
CA ALA A 28 -3.62 5.52 18.06
C ALA A 28 -3.33 6.49 16.91
N LEU A 29 -4.37 6.82 16.13
CA LEU A 29 -4.27 7.72 14.99
C LEU A 29 -3.96 9.16 15.42
N LEU A 30 -4.65 9.65 16.46
CA LEU A 30 -4.44 10.99 16.99
C LEU A 30 -3.07 11.11 17.66
N LYS A 31 -2.66 10.12 18.45
CA LYS A 31 -1.35 10.09 19.11
C LYS A 31 -0.22 10.00 18.10
N GLN A 32 -0.39 9.25 17.00
CA GLN A 32 0.60 9.21 15.93
C GLN A 32 0.79 10.59 15.29
N MET A 33 -0.31 11.31 15.07
CA MET A 33 -0.28 12.64 14.48
C MET A 33 0.46 13.64 15.38
N ASP A 34 0.26 13.58 16.70
CA ASP A 34 0.86 14.53 17.64
C ASP A 34 2.29 14.14 18.09
N LEU A 35 2.53 12.84 18.30
CA LEU A 35 3.73 12.32 19.00
C LEU A 35 4.53 11.30 18.18
N GLY A 36 4.14 11.06 16.92
CA GLY A 36 4.80 10.15 15.99
C GLY A 36 4.47 8.67 16.19
N SER A 37 4.87 7.85 15.21
CA SER A 37 4.51 6.42 15.12
C SER A 37 4.99 5.60 16.32
N VAL A 38 6.21 5.83 16.81
CA VAL A 38 6.78 5.08 17.94
C VAL A 38 5.93 5.24 19.21
N SER A 39 5.42 6.45 19.46
CA SER A 39 4.59 6.74 20.63
C SER A 39 3.20 6.11 20.55
N ALA A 40 2.69 5.89 19.33
CA ALA A 40 1.36 5.33 19.07
C ALA A 40 1.35 3.80 18.96
N GLU A 41 2.50 3.18 18.75
CA GLU A 41 2.65 1.74 18.46
C GLU A 41 1.93 0.82 19.47
N PRO A 42 2.00 1.03 20.81
CA PRO A 42 1.26 0.20 21.76
C PRO A 42 -0.26 0.25 21.58
N LEU A 43 -0.80 1.40 21.16
CA LEU A 43 -2.24 1.55 20.91
C LEU A 43 -2.64 0.86 19.62
N PHE A 44 -1.79 0.87 18.59
CA PHE A 44 -2.00 0.07 17.39
C PHE A 44 -2.03 -1.43 17.72
N GLN A 45 -1.07 -1.93 18.51
CA GLN A 45 -1.07 -3.34 18.94
C GLN A 45 -2.35 -3.72 19.70
N GLN A 46 -2.81 -2.86 20.60
CA GLN A 46 -4.07 -3.06 21.33
C GLN A 46 -5.27 -3.12 20.37
N ASN A 47 -5.32 -2.23 19.37
CA ASN A 47 -6.39 -2.21 18.38
C ASN A 47 -6.39 -3.48 17.52
N GLU A 48 -5.22 -3.95 17.07
CA GLU A 48 -5.10 -5.21 16.31
C GLU A 48 -5.62 -6.41 17.13
N HIS A 49 -5.21 -6.54 18.39
CA HIS A 49 -5.66 -7.64 19.25
C HIS A 49 -7.18 -7.64 19.47
N TYR A 50 -7.80 -6.45 19.51
CA TYR A 50 -9.26 -6.33 19.53
C TYR A 50 -9.87 -6.77 18.20
N LEU A 51 -9.35 -6.28 17.07
CA LEU A 51 -9.87 -6.59 15.73
C LEU A 51 -9.78 -8.08 15.40
N ASP A 52 -8.76 -8.77 15.91
CA ASP A 52 -8.61 -10.23 15.79
C ASP A 52 -9.72 -11.03 16.49
N THR A 53 -10.34 -10.44 17.51
CA THR A 53 -11.25 -11.15 18.42
C THR A 53 -12.68 -10.63 18.42
N CYS A 54 -12.93 -9.42 17.89
CA CYS A 54 -14.25 -8.80 17.91
C CYS A 54 -15.23 -9.47 16.96
N GLY A 55 -14.78 -10.18 15.93
CA GLY A 55 -15.65 -10.75 14.91
C GLY A 55 -16.24 -9.68 13.98
N LEU A 56 -17.16 -10.10 13.11
CA LEU A 56 -17.74 -9.25 12.06
C LEU A 56 -18.68 -8.20 12.63
N HIS A 57 -18.41 -6.93 12.32
CA HIS A 57 -19.24 -5.79 12.71
C HIS A 57 -19.48 -4.85 11.53
N ALA A 58 -20.60 -4.11 11.59
CA ALA A 58 -20.83 -2.99 10.70
C ALA A 58 -19.92 -1.81 11.07
N MET A 59 -19.42 -1.11 10.06
CA MET A 59 -18.54 0.05 10.22
C MET A 59 -19.18 1.16 11.09
N ALA A 60 -18.37 1.75 11.96
CA ALA A 60 -18.80 2.86 12.81
C ALA A 60 -19.22 4.07 11.98
N ARG A 61 -20.14 4.87 12.54
CA ARG A 61 -20.58 6.13 11.90
C ARG A 61 -19.42 7.10 11.68
N ALA A 62 -18.47 7.15 12.61
CA ALA A 62 -17.30 8.03 12.52
C ALA A 62 -16.40 7.64 11.34
N THR A 63 -15.98 6.38 11.26
CA THR A 63 -15.19 5.84 10.14
C THR A 63 -15.91 6.02 8.81
N GLN A 64 -17.20 5.68 8.75
CA GLN A 64 -17.99 5.82 7.54
C GLN A 64 -18.02 7.28 7.05
N ARG A 65 -18.16 8.26 7.95
CA ARG A 65 -18.14 9.68 7.59
C ARG A 65 -16.78 10.13 7.06
N ILE A 66 -15.69 9.66 7.67
CA ILE A 66 -14.32 9.98 7.22
C ILE A 66 -14.07 9.39 5.84
N LEU A 67 -14.42 8.12 5.62
CA LEU A 67 -14.25 7.52 4.30
C LEU A 67 -15.13 8.21 3.24
N SER A 68 -16.37 8.57 3.61
CA SER A 68 -17.29 9.28 2.71
C SER A 68 -16.84 10.71 2.37
N SER A 69 -15.92 11.31 3.13
CA SER A 69 -15.39 12.65 2.84
C SER A 69 -14.20 12.63 1.87
N ILE A 70 -13.70 11.44 1.51
CA ILE A 70 -12.58 11.30 0.57
C ILE A 70 -13.07 11.60 -0.86
N ASP A 71 -12.38 12.50 -1.54
CA ASP A 71 -12.53 12.68 -2.98
C ASP A 71 -11.83 11.54 -3.73
N TYR A 72 -12.53 10.41 -3.84
CA TYR A 72 -12.02 9.22 -4.51
C TYR A 72 -11.71 9.45 -5.99
N ALA A 73 -12.39 10.39 -6.65
CA ALA A 73 -12.11 10.73 -8.04
C ALA A 73 -10.75 11.41 -8.18
N ARG A 74 -10.46 12.38 -7.31
CA ARG A 74 -9.15 13.03 -7.24
C ARG A 74 -8.05 12.05 -6.85
N VAL A 75 -8.26 11.23 -5.82
CA VAL A 75 -7.30 10.20 -5.37
C VAL A 75 -6.92 9.27 -6.52
N ARG A 76 -7.92 8.76 -7.25
CA ARG A 76 -7.73 7.90 -8.41
C ARG A 76 -6.98 8.61 -9.53
N ALA A 77 -7.34 9.86 -9.84
CA ALA A 77 -6.67 10.64 -10.87
C ALA A 77 -5.18 10.85 -10.56
N VAL A 78 -4.82 11.19 -9.31
CA VAL A 78 -3.43 11.36 -8.88
C VAL A 78 -2.66 10.05 -8.97
N ARG A 79 -3.19 8.95 -8.42
CA ARG A 79 -2.54 7.64 -8.48
C ARG A 79 -2.32 7.16 -9.92
N ASN A 80 -3.29 7.37 -10.80
CA ASN A 80 -3.15 7.06 -12.23
C ASN A 80 -2.07 7.90 -12.90
N ALA A 81 -1.98 9.19 -12.59
CA ALA A 81 -0.94 10.07 -13.12
C ALA A 81 0.46 9.65 -12.63
N ASN A 82 0.60 9.37 -11.34
CA ASN A 82 1.85 8.91 -10.73
C ASN A 82 2.31 7.56 -11.32
N PHE A 83 1.38 6.60 -11.46
CA PHE A 83 1.65 5.32 -12.11
C PHE A 83 2.15 5.50 -13.54
N ARG A 84 1.45 6.29 -14.36
CA ARG A 84 1.86 6.56 -15.75
C ARG A 84 3.24 7.20 -15.81
N PHE A 85 3.51 8.19 -14.95
CA PHE A 85 4.81 8.84 -14.90
C PHE A 85 5.93 7.82 -14.66
N LEU A 86 5.80 6.95 -13.64
CA LEU A 86 6.80 5.92 -13.41
C LEU A 86 6.89 4.95 -14.58
N HIS A 87 5.76 4.50 -15.12
CA HIS A 87 5.73 3.59 -16.26
C HIS A 87 6.48 4.15 -17.48
N GLU A 88 6.29 5.42 -17.81
CA GLU A 88 6.98 6.09 -18.92
C GLU A 88 8.49 6.20 -18.70
N HIS A 89 8.94 6.41 -17.45
CA HIS A 89 10.35 6.70 -17.15
C HIS A 89 11.19 5.44 -16.85
N ILE A 90 10.58 4.43 -16.23
CA ILE A 90 11.28 3.21 -15.78
C ILE A 90 10.63 1.92 -16.28
N GLY A 91 9.43 1.96 -16.88
CA GLY A 91 8.69 0.76 -17.28
C GLY A 91 9.39 -0.12 -18.31
N LYS A 92 10.23 0.46 -19.17
CA LYS A 92 11.08 -0.32 -20.10
C LYS A 92 12.09 -1.25 -19.42
N TYR A 93 12.37 -1.04 -18.14
CA TYR A 93 13.25 -1.89 -17.32
C TYR A 93 12.47 -2.85 -16.42
N ASN A 94 11.14 -2.76 -16.42
CA ASN A 94 10.29 -3.61 -15.60
C ASN A 94 10.22 -5.00 -16.23
N GLN A 95 10.66 -6.01 -15.50
CA GLN A 95 10.63 -7.41 -15.92
C GLN A 95 9.26 -8.04 -15.75
N LEU A 96 8.36 -7.39 -15.00
CA LEU A 96 6.98 -7.84 -14.81
C LEU A 96 6.20 -7.72 -16.13
N GLN A 97 5.90 -8.86 -16.74
CA GLN A 97 5.08 -8.95 -17.94
C GLN A 97 3.60 -8.87 -17.58
N ALA A 98 3.07 -7.64 -17.53
CA ALA A 98 1.66 -7.39 -17.28
C ALA A 98 1.12 -6.28 -18.20
N ASP A 99 -0.17 -6.35 -18.49
CA ASP A 99 -0.86 -5.30 -19.24
C ASP A 99 -1.27 -4.16 -18.30
N PHE A 100 -0.64 -3.00 -18.48
CA PHE A 100 -0.90 -1.82 -17.66
C PHE A 100 -1.77 -0.76 -18.36
N ARG A 101 -2.35 -1.06 -19.52
CA ARG A 101 -3.13 -0.08 -20.31
C ARG A 101 -4.38 0.42 -19.59
N ASP A 102 -5.06 -0.46 -18.86
CA ASP A 102 -6.34 -0.18 -18.20
C ASP A 102 -6.22 0.04 -16.68
N VAL A 103 -5.03 0.42 -16.20
CA VAL A 103 -4.79 0.67 -14.77
C VAL A 103 -5.65 1.84 -14.28
N ASN A 104 -6.42 1.59 -13.22
CA ASN A 104 -7.35 2.56 -12.66
C ASN A 104 -7.43 2.50 -11.12
N GLY A 105 -6.86 3.49 -10.46
CA GLY A 105 -6.72 3.56 -9.01
C GLY A 105 -5.69 2.55 -8.46
N PRO A 106 -4.50 2.40 -9.04
CA PRO A 106 -3.50 1.43 -8.58
C PRO A 106 -3.08 1.70 -7.14
N LEU A 107 -2.74 0.63 -6.43
CA LEU A 107 -2.20 0.71 -5.06
C LEU A 107 -0.74 1.18 -5.06
N CYS A 108 0.07 0.56 -5.92
CA CYS A 108 1.50 0.80 -6.10
C CYS A 108 1.86 0.70 -7.59
N TYR A 109 3.08 1.09 -7.94
CA TYR A 109 3.67 0.73 -9.24
C TYR A 109 4.54 -0.52 -9.06
N PRO A 110 4.11 -1.69 -9.54
CA PRO A 110 4.83 -2.95 -9.32
C PRO A 110 6.05 -3.01 -10.24
N PHE A 111 7.25 -2.81 -9.69
CA PHE A 111 8.50 -2.81 -10.45
C PHE A 111 9.33 -4.04 -10.11
N LEU A 112 9.34 -5.03 -11.01
CA LEU A 112 10.14 -6.24 -10.89
C LEU A 112 11.45 -6.05 -11.65
N ILE A 113 12.57 -6.33 -10.98
CA ILE A 113 13.89 -6.31 -11.59
C ILE A 113 14.80 -7.28 -10.85
N ASP A 114 15.76 -7.88 -11.55
CA ASP A 114 16.87 -8.56 -10.91
C ASP A 114 17.54 -7.65 -9.87
N ARG A 115 17.91 -8.24 -8.72
CA ARG A 115 18.45 -7.51 -7.57
C ARG A 115 17.44 -6.55 -6.92
N GLY A 116 16.15 -6.84 -7.02
CA GLY A 116 15.09 -6.01 -6.45
C GLY A 116 15.19 -5.83 -4.93
N SER A 117 15.67 -6.85 -4.20
CA SER A 117 15.96 -6.72 -2.76
C SER A 117 16.99 -5.63 -2.45
N GLN A 118 18.02 -5.50 -3.29
CA GLN A 118 19.05 -4.45 -3.17
C GLN A 118 18.50 -3.08 -3.58
N LEU A 119 17.62 -3.03 -4.59
CA LEU A 119 16.91 -1.80 -4.95
C LEU A 119 16.06 -1.29 -3.78
N LYS A 120 15.32 -2.17 -3.10
CA LYS A 120 14.51 -1.81 -1.91
C LYS A 120 15.38 -1.21 -0.80
N GLN A 121 16.56 -1.78 -0.54
CA GLN A 121 17.52 -1.20 0.42
C GLN A 121 17.96 0.22 0.02
N VAL A 122 18.33 0.42 -1.25
CA VAL A 122 18.72 1.74 -1.78
C VAL A 122 17.57 2.75 -1.68
N LEU A 123 16.33 2.33 -1.92
CA LEU A 123 15.15 3.20 -1.78
C LEU A 123 14.96 3.62 -0.32
N ILE A 124 15.05 2.69 0.64
CA ILE A 124 14.92 2.97 2.07
C ILE A 124 16.01 3.96 2.54
N GLU A 125 17.26 3.79 2.10
CA GLU A 125 18.36 4.73 2.38
C GLU A 125 18.10 6.14 1.86
N GLN A 126 17.24 6.30 0.86
CA GLN A 126 16.79 7.59 0.32
C GLN A 126 15.46 8.08 0.92
N GLY A 127 14.95 7.40 1.96
CA GLY A 127 13.67 7.73 2.60
C GLY A 127 12.44 7.37 1.76
N ILE A 128 12.60 6.48 0.77
CA ILE A 128 11.51 5.96 -0.06
C ILE A 128 11.17 4.57 0.45
N TYR A 129 10.05 4.46 1.14
CA TYR A 129 9.59 3.19 1.71
C TYR A 129 8.73 2.45 0.68
N THR A 130 9.05 1.17 0.47
CA THR A 130 8.29 0.25 -0.37
C THR A 130 7.72 -0.85 0.51
N ASP A 131 6.50 -1.28 0.23
CA ASP A 131 5.91 -2.43 0.90
C ASP A 131 6.56 -3.73 0.41
N ASP A 132 6.82 -4.65 1.34
CA ASP A 132 7.17 -6.04 1.04
C ASP A 132 5.87 -6.86 1.01
N PHE A 133 5.68 -7.61 -0.08
CA PHE A 133 4.52 -8.48 -0.24
C PHE A 133 4.94 -9.94 -0.20
N TRP A 134 4.10 -10.74 0.47
CA TRP A 134 4.19 -12.20 0.50
C TRP A 134 5.54 -12.73 1.01
N GLU A 135 6.08 -12.15 2.08
CA GLU A 135 7.35 -12.56 2.70
C GLU A 135 7.40 -14.07 2.98
N GLU A 136 6.27 -14.68 3.35
CA GLU A 136 6.19 -16.10 3.64
C GLU A 136 6.36 -16.98 2.38
N THR A 137 6.17 -16.42 1.18
CA THR A 137 6.32 -17.15 -0.10
C THR A 137 7.74 -17.61 -0.29
N ALA A 138 8.73 -16.79 0.07
CA ALA A 138 10.14 -17.17 -0.02
C ALA A 138 10.46 -18.41 0.85
N SER A 139 9.75 -18.59 1.96
CA SER A 139 9.91 -19.75 2.85
C SER A 139 9.19 -21.01 2.38
N ARG A 140 8.16 -20.87 1.53
CA ARG A 140 7.25 -21.96 1.13
C ARG A 140 7.48 -22.46 -0.30
N ILE A 141 8.12 -21.65 -1.14
CA ILE A 141 8.29 -21.91 -2.57
C ILE A 141 9.78 -22.03 -2.91
N PRO A 142 10.19 -23.03 -3.70
CA PRO A 142 11.57 -23.16 -4.17
C PRO A 142 12.10 -21.90 -4.89
N ALA A 143 13.39 -21.60 -4.71
CA ALA A 143 14.03 -20.38 -5.20
C ALA A 143 14.10 -20.27 -6.74
N ASP A 144 13.93 -21.36 -7.47
CA ASP A 144 13.91 -21.41 -8.93
C ASP A 144 12.54 -21.07 -9.54
N ARG A 145 11.54 -20.78 -8.70
CA ARG A 145 10.17 -20.47 -9.14
C ARG A 145 9.96 -18.97 -9.31
N PHE A 146 9.13 -18.62 -10.29
CA PHE A 146 8.76 -17.23 -10.55
C PHE A 146 8.12 -16.54 -9.34
N GLU A 147 7.28 -17.25 -8.58
CA GLU A 147 6.62 -16.71 -7.40
C GLU A 147 7.62 -16.31 -6.30
N HIS A 148 8.70 -17.10 -6.14
CA HIS A 148 9.79 -16.77 -5.23
C HIS A 148 10.53 -15.53 -5.72
N HIS A 149 10.91 -15.51 -7.00
CA HIS A 149 11.57 -14.36 -7.62
C HIS A 149 10.73 -13.08 -7.49
N LEU A 150 9.42 -13.18 -7.72
CA LEU A 150 8.48 -12.07 -7.60
C LEU A 150 8.43 -11.54 -6.16
N ALA A 151 8.24 -12.41 -5.16
CA ALA A 151 8.15 -12.00 -3.76
C ALA A 151 9.46 -11.32 -3.29
N GLU A 152 10.62 -11.86 -3.69
CA GLU A 152 11.92 -11.32 -3.28
C GLU A 152 12.27 -10.01 -3.99
N ASN A 153 12.01 -9.92 -5.30
CA ASN A 153 12.55 -8.89 -6.19
C ASN A 153 11.54 -7.82 -6.64
N LEU A 154 10.26 -7.95 -6.31
CA LEU A 154 9.29 -6.90 -6.60
C LEU A 154 9.51 -5.71 -5.65
N ALA A 155 9.74 -4.54 -6.23
CA ALA A 155 9.68 -3.26 -5.52
C ALA A 155 8.30 -2.62 -5.77
N ALA A 156 7.46 -2.58 -4.73
CA ALA A 156 6.17 -1.91 -4.77
C ALA A 156 6.36 -0.39 -4.64
N LEU A 157 6.67 0.29 -5.74
CA LEU A 157 7.01 1.72 -5.71
C LEU A 157 5.78 2.55 -5.33
N PRO A 158 5.94 3.52 -4.41
CA PRO A 158 4.80 4.27 -3.90
C PRO A 158 4.33 5.30 -4.92
N ILE A 159 3.00 5.41 -5.06
CA ILE A 159 2.32 6.32 -5.99
C ILE A 159 1.17 7.08 -5.31
N ASP A 160 1.25 7.17 -3.98
CA ASP A 160 0.20 7.68 -3.09
C ASP A 160 -0.37 9.04 -3.55
N GLN A 161 -1.65 9.26 -3.30
CA GLN A 161 -2.39 10.49 -3.64
C GLN A 161 -1.86 11.77 -2.99
N ARG A 162 -0.98 11.65 -1.99
CA ARG A 162 -0.26 12.75 -1.34
C ARG A 162 0.97 13.18 -2.14
N TYR A 163 1.45 12.33 -3.04
CA TYR A 163 2.60 12.59 -3.89
C TYR A 163 2.19 13.22 -5.22
N GLY A 164 3.07 14.04 -5.76
CA GLY A 164 2.98 14.59 -7.10
C GLY A 164 4.16 14.19 -7.96
N GLN A 165 4.29 14.91 -9.08
CA GLN A 165 5.31 14.63 -10.09
C GLN A 165 6.75 14.76 -9.55
N ALA A 166 7.00 15.66 -8.60
CA ALA A 166 8.32 15.85 -8.01
C ALA A 166 8.79 14.59 -7.28
N GLU A 167 7.94 13.98 -6.45
CA GLU A 167 8.26 12.72 -5.76
C GLU A 167 8.45 11.58 -6.76
N MET A 168 7.62 11.49 -7.79
CA MET A 168 7.77 10.46 -8.83
C MET A 168 9.08 10.60 -9.60
N GLN A 169 9.53 11.83 -9.84
CA GLN A 169 10.82 12.11 -10.46
C GLN A 169 11.98 11.65 -9.57
N VAL A 170 11.92 11.88 -8.25
CA VAL A 170 12.93 11.40 -7.31
C VAL A 170 13.00 9.86 -7.34
N ILE A 171 11.85 9.19 -7.23
CA ILE A 171 11.77 7.71 -7.28
C ILE A 171 12.37 7.18 -8.59
N ALA A 172 11.95 7.74 -9.74
CA ALA A 172 12.46 7.33 -11.05
C ALA A 172 13.98 7.53 -11.16
N GLN A 173 14.52 8.64 -10.64
CA GLN A 173 15.96 8.90 -10.65
C GLN A 173 16.74 7.91 -9.78
N VAL A 174 16.25 7.54 -8.60
CA VAL A 174 16.90 6.54 -7.74
C VAL A 174 16.95 5.18 -8.46
N VAL A 175 15.82 4.75 -9.02
CA VAL A 175 15.74 3.49 -9.79
C VAL A 175 16.68 3.51 -10.99
N GLN A 176 16.68 4.59 -11.79
CA GLN A 176 17.57 4.70 -12.96
C GLN A 176 19.05 4.72 -12.57
N LYS A 177 19.42 5.35 -11.45
CA LYS A 177 20.80 5.31 -10.94
C LYS A 177 21.18 3.91 -10.51
N PHE A 178 20.29 3.16 -9.87
CA PHE A 178 20.52 1.76 -9.50
C PHE A 178 20.76 0.87 -10.72
N ILE A 179 19.94 1.01 -11.77
CA ILE A 179 20.05 0.20 -13.00
C ILE A 179 21.36 0.45 -13.75
N ARG A 180 21.90 1.67 -13.69
CA ARG A 180 23.16 2.04 -14.37
C ARG A 180 24.41 1.53 -13.64
N ARG A 181 24.28 0.97 -12.43
CA ARG A 181 25.37 0.39 -11.65
C ARG A 181 25.50 -1.10 -11.93
#